data_AF-A0AAD5MEB4-F1
#
_entry.id   AF-A0AAD5MEB4-F1
#
_cell.length_a   1.000
_cell.length_b   1.000
_cell.length_c   1.000
_cell.angle_alpha   90.00
_cell.angle_beta   90.00
_cell.angle_gamma   90.00
#
_symmetry.space_group_name_H-M   'P 1'
#
loop_
_entity.id
_entity.type
_entity.pdbx_description
1 polymer ?
#
loop_
_entity_poly.entity_id
_entity_poly.type
_entity_poly.pdbx_seq_one_letter_code
_entity_poly.pdbx_strand_id
1 'polypeptide(L)'
;MMERIVSEVTFRDGLRMFLNKFMYKNVDHIDLLAVLTRVHDGSTNGGRLDGQNFTLVDVIETWIYQQGFPLLNVRRRSDGKVSVTQEIYRVRSHHVPGHEPSGVQWKIPIFLRDPQTLKPIVRWLVENSTAVLDLRADMVLDREGRSFVRVLYDTESYLDIIARLHADVNCLPVGARTRLMDDSFTLAEIGNLSYAHALNISVYLRKETAYPPVKMLNAHLDFLVSRLTTHNSFSKFQSFIIMILEPLFDHFQRNPMLEGTKIHEEWVNHSFSTPTPMIS
;
A
#
# COMPACT_ATOMS: atom_id res chain seq x y z
N MET A 1 -3.28 -1.65 9.50
CA MET A 1 -2.28 -0.77 10.16
C MET A 1 -2.37 -0.79 11.69
N MET A 2 -3.50 -0.40 12.31
CA MET A 2 -3.63 -0.30 13.78
C MET A 2 -3.28 -1.57 14.55
N GLU A 3 -3.86 -2.71 14.16
CA GLU A 3 -3.51 -4.02 14.71
C GLU A 3 -2.00 -4.28 14.69
N ARG A 4 -1.31 -3.85 13.62
CA ARG A 4 0.13 -4.03 13.51
C ARG A 4 0.88 -3.11 14.46
N ILE A 5 0.41 -1.89 14.76
CA ILE A 5 1.05 -1.00 15.75
C ILE A 5 1.00 -1.63 17.14
N VAL A 6 -0.18 -2.11 17.55
CA VAL A 6 -0.40 -2.62 18.92
C VAL A 6 -0.08 -4.11 19.08
N SER A 7 0.11 -4.84 17.98
CA SER A 7 0.16 -6.31 17.87
C SER A 7 -1.20 -6.98 17.79
N GLU A 8 -1.26 -8.14 17.13
CA GLU A 8 -2.49 -8.93 16.93
C GLU A 8 -3.13 -9.33 18.26
N VAL A 9 -2.33 -9.76 19.23
CA VAL A 9 -2.81 -10.19 20.55
C VAL A 9 -3.47 -9.02 21.28
N THR A 10 -2.75 -7.91 21.42
CA THR A 10 -3.26 -6.70 22.06
C THR A 10 -4.49 -6.15 21.34
N PHE A 11 -4.51 -6.17 20.00
CA PHE A 11 -5.66 -5.73 19.23
C PHE A 11 -6.90 -6.60 19.49
N ARG A 12 -6.73 -7.92 19.45
CA ARG A 12 -7.82 -8.89 19.71
C ARG A 12 -8.35 -8.77 21.13
N ASP A 13 -7.48 -8.65 22.12
CA ASP A 13 -7.87 -8.51 23.52
C ASP A 13 -8.55 -7.15 23.78
N GLY A 14 -8.07 -6.09 23.11
CA GLY A 14 -8.75 -4.80 23.04
C GLY A 14 -10.16 -4.90 22.49
N LEU A 15 -10.35 -5.55 21.34
CA LEU A 15 -11.68 -5.75 20.75
C LEU A 15 -12.61 -6.58 21.64
N ARG A 16 -12.10 -7.64 22.27
CA ARG A 16 -12.88 -8.44 23.24
C ARG A 16 -13.33 -7.60 24.43
N MET A 17 -12.43 -6.81 25.00
CA MET A 17 -12.76 -5.93 26.12
C MET A 17 -13.77 -4.86 25.69
N PHE A 18 -13.61 -4.29 24.49
CA PHE A 18 -14.52 -3.29 23.94
C PHE A 18 -15.94 -3.84 23.78
N LEU A 19 -16.08 -4.98 23.08
CA LEU A 19 -17.38 -5.61 22.83
C LEU A 19 -18.08 -6.02 24.13
N ASN A 20 -17.35 -6.56 25.11
CA ASN A 20 -17.93 -6.93 26.40
C ASN A 20 -18.34 -5.71 27.23
N LYS A 21 -17.53 -4.65 27.25
CA LYS A 21 -17.78 -3.43 28.04
C LYS A 21 -19.01 -2.66 27.53
N PHE A 22 -19.20 -2.63 26.22
CA PHE A 22 -20.23 -1.85 25.55
C PHE A 22 -21.36 -2.70 24.97
N MET A 23 -21.47 -3.95 25.39
CA MET A 23 -22.54 -4.84 24.97
C MET A 23 -23.91 -4.18 25.20
N TYR A 24 -24.75 -4.15 24.15
CA TYR A 24 -26.07 -3.53 24.14
C TYR A 24 -26.09 -2.00 24.40
N LYS A 25 -24.96 -1.30 24.18
CA LYS A 25 -24.84 0.16 24.30
C LYS A 25 -24.36 0.78 22.99
N ASN A 26 -24.52 2.09 22.89
CA ASN A 26 -23.91 2.90 21.84
C ASN A 26 -22.48 3.29 22.24
N VAL A 27 -21.64 3.50 21.24
CA VAL A 27 -20.20 3.81 21.38
C VAL A 27 -19.79 4.85 20.35
N ASP A 28 -18.72 5.59 20.65
CA ASP A 28 -18.02 6.46 19.71
C ASP A 28 -16.54 6.03 19.55
N HIS A 29 -15.81 6.65 18.62
CA HIS A 29 -14.39 6.39 18.35
C HIS A 29 -13.51 6.54 19.60
N ILE A 30 -13.85 7.47 20.51
CA ILE A 30 -13.15 7.70 21.77
C ILE A 30 -13.23 6.45 22.68
N ASP A 31 -14.37 5.74 22.69
CA ASP A 31 -14.56 4.54 23.50
C ASP A 31 -13.64 3.40 23.05
N LEU A 32 -13.54 3.22 21.73
CA LEU A 32 -12.66 2.21 21.13
C LEU A 32 -11.20 2.54 21.41
N LEU A 33 -10.83 3.81 21.24
CA LEU A 33 -9.47 4.27 21.46
C LEU A 33 -9.04 4.14 22.93
N ALA A 34 -9.91 4.53 23.87
CA ALA A 34 -9.65 4.36 25.29
C ALA A 34 -9.42 2.89 25.69
N VAL A 35 -10.19 1.97 25.10
CA VAL A 35 -10.01 0.53 25.31
C VAL A 35 -8.69 0.04 24.73
N LEU A 36 -8.38 0.40 23.48
CA LEU A 36 -7.14 -0.04 22.81
C LEU A 36 -5.89 0.51 23.52
N THR A 37 -5.89 1.79 23.90
CA THR A 37 -4.79 2.40 24.67
C THR A 37 -4.61 1.69 26.01
N ARG A 38 -5.69 1.41 26.74
CA ARG A 38 -5.60 0.69 28.02
C ARG A 38 -4.98 -0.70 27.89
N VAL A 39 -5.35 -1.47 26.87
CA VAL A 39 -4.76 -2.82 26.66
C VAL A 39 -3.33 -2.71 26.16
N HIS A 40 -3.02 -1.69 25.36
CA HIS A 40 -1.67 -1.42 24.90
C HIS A 40 -0.73 -1.08 26.06
N ASP A 41 -1.11 -0.15 26.93
CA ASP A 41 -0.30 0.32 28.07
C ASP A 41 -0.09 -0.78 29.12
N GLY A 42 -1.07 -1.68 29.26
CA GLY A 42 -0.96 -2.84 30.15
C GLY A 42 -0.15 -4.02 29.58
N SER A 43 0.27 -3.94 28.32
CA SER A 43 1.04 -5.00 27.65
C SER A 43 2.53 -4.87 27.99
N THR A 44 3.15 -5.96 28.46
CA THR A 44 4.58 -6.01 28.85
C THR A 44 5.56 -5.93 27.69
N ASN A 45 5.07 -5.85 26.44
CA ASN A 45 5.89 -5.91 25.24
C ASN A 45 6.45 -4.56 24.77
N GLY A 46 6.34 -3.48 25.56
CA GLY A 46 6.86 -2.14 25.21
C GLY A 46 6.25 -1.49 23.95
N GLY A 47 5.48 -2.26 23.18
CA GLY A 47 4.84 -1.80 21.96
C GLY A 47 5.84 -1.38 20.87
N ARG A 48 5.30 -1.04 19.71
CA ARG A 48 6.06 -0.41 18.62
C ARG A 48 6.21 1.10 18.81
N LEU A 49 5.76 1.61 19.96
CA LEU A 49 5.78 3.01 20.39
C LEU A 49 6.86 3.30 21.44
N ASP A 50 7.60 2.28 21.88
CA ASP A 50 8.73 2.46 22.79
C ASP A 50 9.73 3.52 22.30
N GLY A 51 10.11 4.42 23.21
CA GLY A 51 11.04 5.51 22.93
C GLY A 51 10.49 6.63 22.04
N GLN A 52 9.21 6.57 21.66
CA GLN A 52 8.55 7.70 20.98
C GLN A 52 8.06 8.73 22.01
N ASN A 53 8.04 10.00 21.60
CA ASN A 53 7.51 11.11 22.40
C ASN A 53 6.02 11.36 22.15
N PHE A 54 5.31 10.38 21.62
CA PHE A 54 3.88 10.41 21.30
C PHE A 54 3.22 9.08 21.63
N THR A 55 1.93 9.12 21.88
CA THR A 55 1.09 8.00 22.33
C THR A 55 0.36 7.34 21.16
N LEU A 56 -0.30 6.20 21.43
CA LEU A 56 -1.18 5.57 20.45
C LEU A 56 -2.33 6.49 20.02
N VAL A 57 -2.84 7.31 20.94
CA VAL A 57 -3.88 8.30 20.70
C VAL A 57 -3.38 9.31 19.67
N ASP A 58 -2.22 9.92 19.91
CA ASP A 58 -1.61 10.90 19.00
C ASP A 58 -1.45 10.33 17.59
N VAL A 59 -1.12 9.04 17.45
CA VAL A 59 -1.04 8.38 16.14
C VAL A 59 -2.43 8.34 15.49
N ILE A 60 -3.43 7.75 16.16
CA ILE A 60 -4.77 7.56 15.58
C ILE A 60 -5.42 8.88 15.20
N GLU A 61 -5.28 9.90 16.02
CA GLU A 61 -5.89 11.22 15.77
C GLU A 61 -5.43 11.81 14.44
N THR A 62 -4.15 11.62 14.07
CA THR A 62 -3.69 12.02 12.73
C THR A 62 -4.40 11.27 11.59
N TRP A 63 -4.90 10.06 11.82
CA TRP A 63 -5.58 9.26 10.79
C TRP A 63 -7.09 9.47 10.72
N ILE A 64 -7.76 9.76 11.83
CA ILE A 64 -9.23 9.82 11.88
C ILE A 64 -9.79 11.25 11.76
N TYR A 65 -9.03 12.27 12.18
CA TYR A 65 -9.50 13.67 12.14
C TYR A 65 -9.01 14.45 10.92
N GLN A 66 -8.08 13.89 10.14
CA GLN A 66 -7.53 14.55 8.96
C GLN A 66 -8.11 13.95 7.68
N GLN A 67 -8.62 14.80 6.79
CA GLN A 67 -9.11 14.34 5.48
C GLN A 67 -7.96 13.95 4.56
N GLY A 68 -8.11 12.82 3.87
CA GLY A 68 -7.15 12.32 2.89
C GLY A 68 -6.21 11.26 3.48
N PHE A 69 -5.10 11.02 2.81
CA PHE A 69 -4.09 10.06 3.25
C PHE A 69 -2.71 10.43 2.66
N PRO A 70 -1.61 9.93 3.22
CA PRO A 70 -0.27 10.33 2.82
C PRO A 70 0.21 9.67 1.53
N LEU A 71 0.94 10.45 0.74
CA LEU A 71 1.89 10.01 -0.27
C LEU A 71 3.30 10.05 0.33
N LEU A 72 3.99 8.91 0.31
CA LEU A 72 5.37 8.80 0.74
C LEU A 72 6.31 8.99 -0.46
N ASN A 73 7.19 9.97 -0.37
CA ASN A 73 8.22 10.24 -1.35
C ASN A 73 9.51 9.55 -0.94
N VAL A 74 9.96 8.57 -1.72
CA VAL A 74 11.17 7.77 -1.47
C VAL A 74 12.26 8.21 -2.44
N ARG A 75 13.38 8.68 -1.92
CA ARG A 75 14.54 9.08 -2.72
C ARG A 75 15.78 8.32 -2.30
N ARG A 76 16.55 7.84 -3.27
CA ARG A 76 17.82 7.17 -3.03
C ARG A 76 18.85 8.15 -2.49
N ARG A 77 19.71 7.68 -1.58
CA ARG A 77 20.81 8.43 -1.01
C ARG A 77 22.14 7.86 -1.48
N SER A 78 23.19 8.68 -1.41
CA SER A 78 24.57 8.28 -1.76
C SER A 78 25.14 7.20 -0.84
N ASP A 79 24.64 7.08 0.39
CA ASP A 79 25.04 6.08 1.39
C ASP A 79 24.35 4.70 1.19
N GLY A 80 23.59 4.53 0.10
CA GLY A 80 22.86 3.29 -0.22
C GLY A 80 21.56 3.11 0.55
N LYS A 81 21.17 4.07 1.40
CA LYS A 81 19.86 4.12 2.07
C LYS A 81 18.86 4.91 1.23
N VAL A 82 17.63 5.06 1.74
CA VAL A 82 16.62 5.96 1.18
C VAL A 82 16.22 7.01 2.20
N SER A 83 15.93 8.22 1.73
CA SER A 83 15.21 9.23 2.49
C SER A 83 13.73 9.16 2.13
N VAL A 84 12.88 9.16 3.15
CA VAL A 84 11.43 9.13 3.01
C VAL A 84 10.82 10.39 3.63
N THR A 85 10.03 11.11 2.85
CA THR A 85 9.21 12.23 3.30
C THR A 85 7.75 11.95 3.01
N GLN A 86 6.85 12.76 3.59
CA GLN A 86 5.41 12.65 3.38
C GLN A 86 4.81 13.96 2.89
N GLU A 87 3.81 13.83 2.05
CA GLU A 87 2.87 14.89 1.69
C GLU A 87 1.47 14.29 1.58
N ILE A 88 0.43 15.13 1.53
CA ILE A 88 -0.92 14.64 1.28
C ILE A 88 -1.07 14.17 -0.18
N TYR A 89 -1.62 12.98 -0.38
CA TYR A 89 -1.95 12.47 -1.71
C TYR A 89 -3.05 13.35 -2.36
N ARG A 90 -2.73 13.98 -3.49
CA ARG A 90 -3.63 14.86 -4.25
C ARG A 90 -3.29 14.82 -5.73
N VAL A 91 -4.30 15.08 -6.57
CA VAL A 91 -4.13 15.21 -8.03
C VAL A 91 -3.26 16.43 -8.35
N ARG A 92 -2.27 16.28 -9.23
CA ARG A 92 -1.32 17.35 -9.56
C ARG A 92 -1.98 18.61 -10.10
N SER A 93 -3.05 18.46 -10.87
CA SER A 93 -3.81 19.60 -11.43
C SER A 93 -4.50 20.45 -10.37
N HIS A 94 -4.69 19.92 -9.15
CA HIS A 94 -5.22 20.68 -8.01
C HIS A 94 -4.12 21.50 -7.30
N HIS A 95 -2.86 21.42 -7.74
CA HIS A 95 -1.82 22.33 -7.26
C HIS A 95 -2.03 23.71 -7.90
N VAL A 96 -2.53 24.65 -7.10
CA VAL A 96 -2.67 26.05 -7.50
C VAL A 96 -1.35 26.75 -7.18
N PRO A 97 -0.61 27.27 -8.19
CA PRO A 97 0.62 28.01 -7.95
C PRO A 97 0.37 29.17 -6.98
N GLY A 98 1.14 29.25 -5.90
CA GLY A 98 1.00 30.29 -4.87
C GLY A 98 0.13 29.91 -3.65
N HIS A 99 -0.54 28.76 -3.67
CA HIS A 99 -1.12 28.18 -2.46
C HIS A 99 -0.16 27.17 -1.85
N GLU A 100 0.20 27.36 -0.58
CA GLU A 100 0.99 26.37 0.13
C GLU A 100 0.23 25.03 0.18
N PRO A 101 0.93 23.91 -0.06
CA PRO A 101 0.36 22.60 0.21
C PRO A 101 -0.18 22.56 1.64
N SER A 102 -1.32 21.92 1.82
CA SER A 102 -1.84 21.67 3.17
C SER A 102 -0.77 20.96 3.98
N GLY A 103 -0.34 21.56 5.10
CA GLY A 103 0.65 20.99 6.03
C GLY A 103 0.16 19.78 6.82
N VAL A 104 -0.92 19.13 6.36
CA VAL A 104 -1.48 17.91 6.95
C VAL A 104 -0.46 16.80 6.78
N GLN A 105 -0.06 16.23 7.90
CA GLN A 105 0.90 15.14 7.98
C GLN A 105 0.45 14.14 9.03
N TRP A 106 0.94 12.91 8.90
CA TRP A 106 0.54 11.78 9.73
C TRP A 106 1.72 11.27 10.54
N LYS A 107 1.42 10.62 11.67
CA LYS A 107 2.39 9.76 12.35
C LYS A 107 2.29 8.37 11.71
N ILE A 108 3.26 8.06 10.84
CA ILE A 108 3.19 6.88 9.98
C ILE A 108 4.17 5.82 10.49
N PRO A 109 3.68 4.63 10.91
CA PRO A 109 4.55 3.50 11.16
C PRO A 109 5.01 2.89 9.83
N ILE A 110 6.32 2.82 9.65
CA ILE A 110 6.96 2.14 8.53
C ILE A 110 7.45 0.79 9.03
N PHE A 111 6.76 -0.27 8.60
CA PHE A 111 7.10 -1.64 8.93
C PHE A 111 8.18 -2.17 7.98
N LEU A 112 9.32 -2.56 8.55
CA LEU A 112 10.48 -3.05 7.81
C LEU A 112 11.01 -4.35 8.43
N ARG A 113 11.99 -4.97 7.77
CA ARG A 113 12.85 -6.00 8.32
C ARG A 113 14.26 -5.44 8.50
N ASP A 114 14.87 -5.78 9.62
CA ASP A 114 16.26 -5.43 9.88
C ASP A 114 17.19 -6.05 8.82
N PRO A 115 18.09 -5.29 8.18
CA PRO A 115 18.96 -5.78 7.11
C PRO A 115 19.88 -6.94 7.48
N GLN A 116 20.21 -7.11 8.77
CA GLN A 116 21.15 -8.15 9.23
C GLN A 116 20.41 -9.36 9.80
N THR A 117 19.39 -9.12 10.63
CA THR A 117 18.70 -10.16 11.39
C THR A 117 17.39 -10.60 10.74
N LEU A 118 16.89 -9.86 9.74
CA LEU A 118 15.58 -10.02 9.09
C LEU A 118 14.39 -9.93 10.05
N LYS A 119 14.62 -9.57 11.32
CA LYS A 119 13.57 -9.41 12.32
C LYS A 119 12.70 -8.19 11.98
N PRO A 120 11.38 -8.25 12.21
CA PRO A 120 10.52 -7.09 12.01
C PRO A 120 10.95 -5.92 12.88
N ILE A 121 11.05 -4.74 12.28
CA ILE A 121 11.32 -3.47 12.97
C ILE A 121 10.28 -2.44 12.52
N VAL A 122 10.10 -1.42 13.35
CA VAL A 122 9.29 -0.24 13.01
C VAL A 122 10.18 0.99 13.02
N ARG A 123 9.98 1.85 12.02
CA ARG A 123 10.50 3.21 11.99
C ARG A 123 9.33 4.16 11.86
N TRP A 124 9.39 5.28 12.55
CA TRP A 124 8.33 6.27 12.52
C TRP A 124 8.73 7.41 11.60
N LEU A 125 7.81 7.76 10.69
CA LEU A 125 7.85 9.01 9.96
C LEU A 125 6.82 9.93 10.62
N VAL A 126 7.31 10.96 11.29
CA VAL A 126 6.49 11.94 12.00
C VAL A 126 6.41 13.24 11.20
N GLU A 127 5.58 14.16 11.66
CA GLU A 127 5.40 15.47 11.05
C GLU A 127 6.72 16.24 11.00
N ASN A 128 6.92 16.99 9.91
CA ASN A 128 8.07 17.84 9.61
C ASN A 128 9.43 17.11 9.71
N SER A 129 9.42 15.79 9.52
CA SER A 129 10.62 14.95 9.60
C SER A 129 10.92 14.24 8.28
N THR A 130 12.16 13.78 8.15
CA THR A 130 12.59 12.87 7.09
C THR A 130 13.10 11.59 7.73
N ALA A 131 12.55 10.45 7.34
CA ALA A 131 13.04 9.16 7.79
C ALA A 131 14.16 8.66 6.87
N VAL A 132 15.29 8.23 7.43
CA VAL A 132 16.36 7.59 6.66
C VAL A 132 16.33 6.08 6.93
N LEU A 133 16.06 5.29 5.89
CA LEU A 133 15.75 3.87 5.99
C LEU A 133 16.70 3.02 5.16
N ASP A 134 17.06 1.85 5.67
CA ASP A 134 17.81 0.84 4.93
C ASP A 134 16.83 -0.21 4.39
N LEU A 135 16.60 -0.21 3.08
CA LEU A 135 15.67 -1.12 2.41
C LEU A 135 16.36 -2.38 1.87
N ARG A 136 17.61 -2.70 2.25
CA ARG A 136 18.31 -3.88 1.71
C ARG A 136 17.57 -5.20 1.96
N ALA A 137 16.89 -5.35 3.10
CA ALA A 137 16.08 -6.54 3.38
C ALA A 137 14.76 -6.55 2.60
N ASP A 138 14.10 -5.40 2.44
CA ASP A 138 12.72 -5.31 1.94
C ASP A 138 12.59 -4.99 0.45
N MET A 139 13.60 -4.33 -0.12
CA MET A 139 13.69 -3.81 -1.48
C MET A 139 12.71 -2.67 -1.80
N VAL A 140 11.49 -2.71 -1.26
CA VAL A 140 10.45 -1.70 -1.39
C VAL A 140 9.92 -1.28 -0.03
N LEU A 141 9.41 -0.05 0.06
CA LEU A 141 8.73 0.43 1.25
C LEU A 141 7.39 -0.28 1.41
N ASP A 142 7.02 -0.60 2.66
CA ASP A 142 5.79 -1.30 3.00
C ASP A 142 5.57 -2.60 2.19
N ARG A 143 6.63 -3.40 2.08
CA ARG A 143 6.66 -4.70 1.36
C ARG A 143 5.46 -5.61 1.64
N GLU A 144 4.92 -5.54 2.85
CA GLU A 144 3.84 -6.42 3.30
C GLU A 144 2.45 -5.75 3.22
N GLY A 145 2.36 -4.54 2.67
CA GLY A 145 1.11 -3.81 2.48
C GLY A 145 0.37 -3.47 3.78
N ARG A 146 1.10 -3.11 4.83
CA ARG A 146 0.57 -2.96 6.20
C ARG A 146 0.11 -1.54 6.52
N SER A 147 0.49 -0.55 5.70
CA SER A 147 0.24 0.87 5.93
C SER A 147 -0.71 1.45 4.87
N PHE A 148 -1.62 2.32 5.30
CA PHE A 148 -2.61 2.98 4.45
C PHE A 148 -2.02 4.24 3.79
N VAL A 149 -1.11 4.04 2.85
CA VAL A 149 -0.33 5.11 2.19
C VAL A 149 -0.25 4.85 0.68
N ARG A 150 0.23 5.81 -0.11
CA ARG A 150 0.77 5.56 -1.46
C ARG A 150 2.28 5.79 -1.44
N VAL A 151 3.03 5.12 -2.29
CA VAL A 151 4.50 5.29 -2.34
C VAL A 151 4.94 5.73 -3.73
N LEU A 152 5.64 6.86 -3.79
CA LEU A 152 6.30 7.38 -4.99
C LEU A 152 7.81 7.24 -4.83
N TYR A 153 8.43 6.45 -5.70
CA TYR A 153 9.88 6.30 -5.77
C TYR A 153 10.50 7.31 -6.75
N ASP A 154 11.77 7.63 -6.55
CA ASP A 154 12.57 8.31 -7.56
C ASP A 154 12.91 7.38 -8.74
N THR A 155 13.32 7.97 -9.87
CA THR A 155 13.60 7.23 -11.11
C THR A 155 14.60 6.10 -10.91
N GLU A 156 15.68 6.34 -10.17
CA GLU A 156 16.71 5.32 -9.91
C GLU A 156 16.16 4.13 -9.12
N SER A 157 15.36 4.38 -8.08
CA SER A 157 14.75 3.30 -7.31
C SER A 157 13.73 2.51 -8.14
N TYR A 158 12.93 3.19 -8.96
CA TYR A 158 12.01 2.50 -9.88
C TYR A 158 12.76 1.56 -10.84
N LEU A 159 13.85 2.03 -11.45
CA LEU A 159 14.65 1.22 -12.37
C LEU A 159 15.29 0.00 -11.66
N ASP A 160 15.79 0.17 -10.44
CA ASP A 160 16.33 -0.93 -9.62
C ASP A 160 15.25 -1.98 -9.29
N ILE A 161 14.05 -1.52 -8.88
CA ILE A 161 12.91 -2.41 -8.60
C ILE A 161 12.51 -3.21 -9.85
N ILE A 162 12.39 -2.54 -11.01
CA ILE A 162 12.03 -3.17 -12.29
C ILE A 162 13.09 -4.19 -12.70
N ALA A 163 14.38 -3.86 -12.61
CA ALA A 163 15.46 -4.76 -12.94
C ALA A 163 15.42 -6.05 -12.09
N ARG A 164 15.12 -5.92 -10.80
CA ARG A 164 15.01 -7.07 -9.88
C ARG A 164 13.77 -7.92 -10.16
N LEU A 165 12.62 -7.30 -10.44
CA LEU A 165 11.42 -8.03 -10.86
C LEU A 165 11.60 -8.77 -12.18
N HIS A 166 12.37 -8.19 -13.11
CA HIS A 166 12.74 -8.89 -14.34
C HIS A 166 13.68 -10.08 -14.09
N ALA A 167 14.60 -9.97 -13.14
CA ALA A 167 15.49 -11.07 -12.79
C ALA A 167 14.74 -12.22 -12.10
N ASP A 168 13.96 -11.88 -11.07
CA ASP A 168 13.15 -12.81 -10.28
C ASP A 168 11.87 -12.12 -9.78
N VAL A 169 10.72 -12.56 -10.28
CA VAL A 169 9.41 -12.03 -9.85
C VAL A 169 9.16 -12.31 -8.36
N ASN A 170 9.68 -13.41 -7.81
CA ASN A 170 9.47 -13.79 -6.42
C ASN A 170 10.35 -13.03 -5.41
N CYS A 171 11.21 -12.12 -5.88
CA CYS A 171 11.96 -11.24 -4.98
C CYS A 171 11.04 -10.32 -4.15
N LEU A 172 9.82 -10.05 -4.65
CA LEU A 172 8.72 -9.40 -3.94
C LEU A 172 7.55 -10.36 -3.71
N PRO A 173 6.86 -10.29 -2.55
CA PRO A 173 5.60 -10.98 -2.36
C PRO A 173 4.54 -10.42 -3.31
N VAL A 174 3.55 -11.24 -3.64
CA VAL A 174 2.44 -10.87 -4.54
C VAL A 174 1.82 -9.52 -4.15
N GLY A 175 1.54 -9.30 -2.86
CA GLY A 175 0.97 -8.06 -2.36
C GLY A 175 1.81 -6.81 -2.66
N ALA A 176 3.14 -6.89 -2.54
CA ALA A 176 4.04 -5.78 -2.91
C ALA A 176 3.98 -5.49 -4.41
N ARG A 177 3.95 -6.54 -5.24
CA ARG A 177 3.88 -6.42 -6.70
C ARG A 177 2.55 -5.81 -7.16
N THR A 178 1.46 -6.22 -6.52
CA THR A 178 0.11 -5.67 -6.70
C THR A 178 0.08 -4.17 -6.35
N ARG A 179 0.63 -3.80 -5.18
CA ARG A 179 0.68 -2.40 -4.77
C ARG A 179 1.57 -1.56 -5.66
N LEU A 180 2.74 -2.06 -6.06
CA LEU A 180 3.64 -1.34 -6.95
C LEU A 180 2.95 -1.00 -8.28
N MET A 181 2.17 -1.94 -8.81
CA MET A 181 1.35 -1.71 -10.01
C MET A 181 0.31 -0.61 -9.76
N ASP A 182 -0.50 -0.76 -8.71
CA ASP A 182 -1.58 0.15 -8.36
C ASP A 182 -1.06 1.58 -8.08
N ASP A 183 -0.04 1.73 -7.22
CA ASP A 183 0.57 3.01 -6.89
C ASP A 183 1.12 3.70 -8.16
N SER A 184 1.81 2.95 -9.02
CA SER A 184 2.44 3.54 -10.21
C SER A 184 1.42 4.02 -11.23
N PHE A 185 0.38 3.23 -11.52
CA PHE A 185 -0.66 3.63 -12.46
C PHE A 185 -1.55 4.73 -11.89
N THR A 186 -1.96 4.61 -10.62
CA THR A 186 -2.70 5.67 -9.92
C THR A 186 -1.94 7.00 -9.94
N LEU A 187 -0.65 6.99 -9.59
CA LEU A 187 0.17 8.20 -9.58
C LEU A 187 0.38 8.77 -10.99
N ALA A 188 0.41 7.92 -12.02
CA ALA A 188 0.48 8.35 -13.40
C ALA A 188 -0.82 9.00 -13.89
N GLU A 189 -1.97 8.41 -13.54
CA GLU A 189 -3.30 8.94 -13.83
C GLU A 189 -3.49 10.35 -13.28
N ILE A 190 -2.99 10.61 -12.07
CA ILE A 190 -3.12 11.92 -11.42
C ILE A 190 -1.98 12.91 -11.74
N GLY A 191 -1.03 12.51 -12.59
CA GLY A 191 0.06 13.36 -13.09
C GLY A 191 1.28 13.48 -12.17
N ASN A 192 1.33 12.73 -11.06
CA ASN A 192 2.45 12.71 -10.11
C ASN A 192 3.59 11.80 -10.59
N LEU A 193 3.32 10.87 -11.51
CA LEU A 193 4.29 10.03 -12.19
C LEU A 193 4.09 10.10 -13.72
N SER A 194 5.13 9.87 -14.51
CA SER A 194 4.95 9.69 -15.95
C SER A 194 4.44 8.30 -16.26
N TYR A 195 3.48 8.17 -17.18
CA TYR A 195 3.04 6.87 -17.69
C TYR A 195 4.19 6.02 -18.26
N ALA A 196 5.28 6.63 -18.72
CA ALA A 196 6.47 5.88 -19.13
C ALA A 196 7.01 5.00 -17.98
N HIS A 197 7.01 5.48 -16.74
CA HIS A 197 7.42 4.70 -15.58
C HIS A 197 6.40 3.60 -15.24
N ALA A 198 5.10 3.94 -15.21
CA ALA A 198 4.04 2.98 -14.91
C ALA A 198 3.98 1.83 -15.93
N LEU A 199 4.06 2.15 -17.22
CA LEU A 199 4.12 1.15 -18.29
C LEU A 199 5.42 0.35 -18.25
N ASN A 200 6.55 0.95 -17.88
CA ASN A 200 7.80 0.20 -17.73
C ASN A 200 7.72 -0.82 -16.58
N ILE A 201 7.03 -0.49 -15.49
CA ILE A 201 6.77 -1.44 -14.40
C ILE A 201 5.93 -2.61 -14.90
N SER A 202 4.90 -2.38 -15.71
CA SER A 202 4.05 -3.49 -16.15
C SER A 202 4.75 -4.52 -17.04
N VAL A 203 5.95 -4.23 -17.56
CA VAL A 203 6.73 -5.16 -18.38
C VAL A 203 7.12 -6.43 -17.60
N TYR A 204 7.30 -6.38 -16.28
CA TYR A 204 7.64 -7.60 -15.51
C TYR A 204 6.51 -8.65 -15.56
N LEU A 205 5.27 -8.25 -15.88
CA LEU A 205 4.11 -9.16 -15.95
C LEU A 205 4.30 -10.31 -16.95
N ARG A 206 5.23 -10.17 -17.91
CA ARG A 206 5.65 -11.27 -18.80
C ARG A 206 6.13 -12.52 -18.06
N LYS A 207 6.55 -12.37 -16.80
CA LYS A 207 7.00 -13.45 -15.91
C LYS A 207 6.10 -13.64 -14.69
N GLU A 208 5.00 -12.88 -14.59
CA GLU A 208 4.04 -13.00 -13.50
C GLU A 208 3.11 -14.17 -13.75
N THR A 209 2.72 -14.87 -12.68
CA THR A 209 1.73 -15.96 -12.70
C THR A 209 0.63 -15.77 -11.66
N ALA A 210 0.83 -14.86 -10.71
CA ALA A 210 -0.17 -14.52 -9.71
C ALA A 210 -1.26 -13.62 -10.31
N TYR A 211 -2.51 -13.93 -9.98
CA TYR A 211 -3.67 -13.18 -10.44
C TYR A 211 -3.74 -11.71 -9.93
N PRO A 212 -3.42 -11.38 -8.66
CA PRO A 212 -3.68 -10.04 -8.14
C PRO A 212 -2.97 -8.89 -8.89
N PRO A 213 -1.67 -8.94 -9.24
CA PRO A 213 -1.02 -7.88 -10.02
C PRO A 213 -1.62 -7.68 -11.42
N VAL A 214 -2.05 -8.77 -12.06
CA VAL A 214 -2.68 -8.75 -13.39
C VAL A 214 -4.06 -8.12 -13.32
N LYS A 215 -4.86 -8.50 -12.30
CA LYS A 215 -6.15 -7.88 -12.01
C LYS A 215 -6.00 -6.36 -11.79
N MET A 216 -4.96 -5.94 -11.07
CA MET A 216 -4.71 -4.51 -10.85
C MET A 216 -4.37 -3.78 -12.14
N LEU A 217 -3.50 -4.34 -13.00
CA LEU A 217 -3.28 -3.75 -14.32
C LEU A 217 -4.60 -3.59 -15.08
N ASN A 218 -5.42 -4.64 -15.13
CA ASN A 218 -6.69 -4.61 -15.86
C ASN A 218 -7.61 -3.48 -15.39
N ALA A 219 -7.70 -3.24 -14.08
CA ALA A 219 -8.49 -2.14 -13.52
C ALA A 219 -8.04 -0.75 -14.03
N HIS A 220 -6.74 -0.55 -14.27
CA HIS A 220 -6.19 0.68 -14.84
C HIS A 220 -6.27 0.73 -16.38
N LEU A 221 -6.35 -0.42 -17.04
CA LEU A 221 -6.51 -0.48 -18.50
C LEU A 221 -7.84 0.12 -18.94
N ASP A 222 -8.93 -0.04 -18.18
CA ASP A 222 -10.23 0.55 -18.52
C ASP A 222 -10.12 2.07 -18.72
N PHE A 223 -9.41 2.76 -17.80
CA PHE A 223 -9.12 4.18 -17.93
C PHE A 223 -8.29 4.48 -19.18
N LEU A 224 -7.17 3.78 -19.37
CA LEU A 224 -6.27 4.01 -20.51
C LEU A 224 -6.92 3.75 -21.86
N VAL A 225 -7.68 2.66 -22.00
CA VAL A 225 -8.40 2.31 -23.22
C VAL A 225 -9.43 3.40 -23.54
N SER A 226 -10.20 3.86 -22.55
CA SER A 226 -11.18 4.93 -22.76
C SER A 226 -10.56 6.23 -23.29
N ARG A 227 -9.28 6.51 -22.98
CA ARG A 227 -8.55 7.71 -23.42
C ARG A 227 -7.77 7.52 -24.71
N LEU A 228 -7.28 6.31 -24.97
CA LEU A 228 -6.40 6.03 -26.10
C LEU A 228 -7.12 5.50 -27.32
N THR A 229 -8.38 5.05 -27.23
CA THR A 229 -9.10 4.39 -28.35
C THR A 229 -9.08 5.20 -29.65
N THR A 230 -9.17 6.54 -29.57
CA THR A 230 -9.17 7.44 -30.75
C THR A 230 -7.78 7.97 -31.10
N HIS A 231 -6.73 7.59 -30.35
CA HIS A 231 -5.38 8.08 -30.54
C HIS A 231 -4.63 7.25 -31.58
N ASN A 232 -3.83 7.90 -32.44
CA ASN A 232 -3.08 7.25 -33.52
C ASN A 232 -2.09 6.16 -33.04
N SER A 233 -1.73 6.16 -31.76
CA SER A 233 -0.86 5.15 -31.16
C SER A 233 -1.60 4.02 -30.43
N PHE A 234 -2.94 3.93 -30.53
CA PHE A 234 -3.71 2.90 -29.84
C PHE A 234 -3.28 1.49 -30.22
N SER A 235 -3.01 1.24 -31.51
CA SER A 235 -2.52 -0.06 -31.99
C SER A 235 -1.18 -0.46 -31.36
N LYS A 236 -0.29 0.52 -31.12
CA LYS A 236 0.98 0.29 -30.41
C LYS A 236 0.75 -0.07 -28.95
N PHE A 237 -0.21 0.61 -28.30
CA PHE A 237 -0.62 0.30 -26.94
C PHE A 237 -1.24 -1.11 -26.84
N GLN A 238 -2.14 -1.48 -27.76
CA GLN A 238 -2.71 -2.83 -27.82
C GLN A 238 -1.61 -3.89 -27.99
N SER A 239 -0.68 -3.67 -28.91
CA SER A 239 0.46 -4.57 -29.13
C SER A 239 1.31 -4.72 -27.88
N PHE A 240 1.53 -3.62 -27.15
CA PHE A 240 2.24 -3.63 -25.88
C PHE A 240 1.50 -4.45 -24.80
N ILE A 241 0.18 -4.27 -24.66
CA ILE A 241 -0.63 -5.03 -23.68
C ILE A 241 -0.63 -6.53 -24.02
N ILE A 242 -0.77 -6.88 -25.30
CA ILE A 242 -0.67 -8.28 -25.75
C ILE A 242 0.71 -8.83 -25.40
N MET A 243 1.78 -8.12 -25.72
CA MET A 243 3.16 -8.56 -25.42
C MET A 243 3.40 -8.85 -23.93
N ILE A 244 2.80 -8.08 -23.02
CA ILE A 244 3.00 -8.30 -21.57
C ILE A 244 2.09 -9.39 -20.99
N LEU A 245 0.91 -9.65 -21.56
CA LEU A 245 -0.06 -10.61 -21.04
C LEU A 245 -0.07 -11.97 -21.75
N GLU A 246 0.35 -12.05 -23.02
CA GLU A 246 0.36 -13.27 -23.81
C GLU A 246 1.08 -14.45 -23.10
N PRO A 247 2.26 -14.28 -22.46
CA PRO A 247 2.90 -15.39 -21.74
C PRO A 247 2.06 -15.98 -20.60
N LEU A 248 1.25 -15.15 -19.94
CA LEU A 248 0.36 -15.57 -18.87
C LEU A 248 -0.84 -16.37 -19.41
N PHE A 249 -1.44 -15.89 -20.50
CA PHE A 249 -2.53 -16.62 -21.17
C PHE A 249 -2.06 -17.99 -21.67
N ASP A 250 -0.88 -18.04 -22.32
CA ASP A 250 -0.23 -19.28 -22.73
C ASP A 250 0.00 -20.24 -21.55
N HIS A 251 0.45 -19.70 -20.41
CA HIS A 251 0.69 -20.49 -19.22
C HIS A 251 -0.59 -21.16 -18.71
N PHE A 252 -1.69 -20.41 -18.58
CA PHE A 252 -2.97 -20.96 -18.11
C PHE A 252 -3.67 -21.85 -19.14
N GLN A 253 -3.46 -21.62 -20.44
CA GLN A 253 -3.98 -22.52 -21.47
C GLN A 253 -3.28 -23.89 -21.41
N ARG A 254 -1.97 -23.91 -21.14
CA ARG A 254 -1.19 -25.16 -20.99
C ARG A 254 -1.37 -25.81 -19.62
N ASN A 255 -1.66 -25.01 -18.60
CA ASN A 255 -1.85 -25.46 -17.22
C ASN A 255 -3.24 -25.00 -16.75
N PRO A 256 -4.33 -25.58 -17.29
CA PRO A 256 -5.67 -25.24 -16.86
C PRO A 256 -5.77 -25.52 -15.36
N MET A 257 -6.29 -24.55 -14.60
CA MET A 257 -6.58 -24.74 -13.19
C MET A 257 -7.52 -25.95 -13.08
N LEU A 258 -7.11 -26.97 -12.31
CA LEU A 258 -7.95 -28.15 -12.07
C LEU A 258 -9.30 -27.68 -11.52
N GLU A 259 -10.40 -28.18 -12.09
CA GLU A 259 -11.75 -27.99 -11.54
C GLU A 259 -11.72 -28.36 -10.05
N GLY A 260 -11.93 -27.37 -9.18
CA GLY A 260 -11.86 -27.54 -7.73
C GLY A 260 -10.70 -26.84 -7.03
N THR A 261 -9.79 -26.18 -7.76
CA THR A 261 -8.86 -25.21 -7.15
C THR A 261 -9.68 -23.98 -6.76
N LYS A 262 -10.34 -24.04 -5.59
CA LYS A 262 -10.98 -22.88 -4.98
C LYS A 262 -9.93 -21.78 -4.95
N ILE A 263 -10.12 -20.75 -5.76
CA ILE A 263 -9.50 -19.46 -5.50
C ILE A 263 -9.87 -19.18 -4.04
N HIS A 264 -8.91 -19.18 -3.12
CA HIS A 264 -9.20 -18.94 -1.71
C HIS A 264 -10.01 -17.63 -1.63
N GLU A 265 -11.32 -17.76 -1.38
CA GLU A 265 -12.30 -16.68 -1.27
C GLU A 265 -12.02 -15.78 -0.05
N GLU A 266 -10.93 -16.04 0.69
CA GLU A 266 -10.52 -15.29 1.87
C GLU A 266 -10.21 -13.81 1.57
N TRP A 267 -9.98 -13.43 0.30
CA TRP A 267 -9.79 -12.02 -0.08
C TRP A 267 -11.06 -11.33 -0.62
N VAL A 268 -12.12 -12.07 -0.97
CA VAL A 268 -13.35 -11.48 -1.55
C VAL A 268 -14.42 -11.25 -0.49
N ASN A 269 -14.48 -12.08 0.56
CA ASN A 269 -15.53 -12.00 1.57
C ASN A 269 -15.31 -10.94 2.67
N HIS A 270 -14.21 -10.17 2.65
CA HIS A 270 -13.94 -9.12 3.63
C HIS A 270 -14.17 -7.69 3.15
N SER A 271 -14.79 -7.46 1.99
CA SER A 271 -14.95 -6.08 1.49
C SER A 271 -16.34 -5.68 0.96
N PHE A 272 -17.33 -6.57 0.89
CA PHE A 272 -18.67 -6.17 0.43
C PHE A 272 -19.78 -6.94 1.14
N SER A 273 -20.26 -6.40 2.27
CA SER A 273 -21.65 -6.63 2.69
C SER A 273 -22.54 -5.80 1.78
N THR A 274 -23.23 -6.45 0.85
CA THR A 274 -24.30 -5.83 0.05
C THR A 274 -25.43 -5.32 0.94
N PRO A 275 -26.08 -4.18 0.62
CA PRO A 275 -27.23 -3.70 1.37
C PRO A 275 -28.43 -4.62 1.14
N THR A 276 -29.07 -5.06 2.22
CA THR A 276 -30.37 -5.73 2.19
C THR A 276 -31.41 -4.81 1.54
N PRO A 277 -32.27 -5.30 0.63
CA PRO A 277 -33.36 -4.48 0.09
C PRO A 277 -34.39 -4.25 1.19
N MET A 278 -34.76 -2.99 1.44
CA MET A 278 -35.96 -2.66 2.21
C MET A 278 -37.18 -3.13 1.43
N ILE A 279 -37.90 -4.10 1.99
CA ILE A 279 -39.27 -4.43 1.60
C ILE A 279 -40.20 -3.61 2.50
N SER A 280 -41.04 -2.80 1.84
CA SER A 280 -42.25 -2.07 2.28
C SER A 280 -42.42 -1.69 3.75
#